data_AF-A0A1F6CDD2-F1
#
_entry.id   AF-A0A1F6CDD2-F1
#
_cell.length_a   1.000
_cell.length_b   1.000
_cell.length_c   1.000
_cell.angle_alpha   90.00
_cell.angle_beta   90.00
_cell.angle_gamma   90.00
#
_symmetry.space_group_name_H-M   'P 1'
#
loop_
_entity.id
_entity.type
_entity.pdbx_description
1 polymer ?
#
loop_
_entity_poly.entity_id
_entity_poly.type
_entity_poly.pdbx_seq_one_letter_code
_entity_poly.pdbx_strand_id
1 'polypeptide(L)' 'MLSIERVKELLKDPNLSDEQIEEIRDGFHALVEDVIFPAWLEDRNNKKGEGEGGKVEQKIVKYKHE' A
#
# COMPACT_ATOMS: atom_id res chain seq x y z
N MET A 1 3.68 6.68 3.07
CA MET A 1 3.42 7.51 1.88
C MET A 1 4.74 7.85 1.19
N LEU A 2 4.77 7.81 -0.15
CA LEU A 2 5.90 8.33 -0.94
C LEU A 2 5.90 9.87 -0.89
N SER A 3 7.05 10.53 -1.06
CA SER A 3 7.07 11.99 -1.24
C SER A 3 6.58 12.38 -2.64
N ILE A 4 6.07 13.60 -2.81
CA ILE A 4 5.67 14.14 -4.12
C ILE A 4 6.86 14.08 -5.11
N GLU A 5 8.07 14.42 -4.66
CA GLU A 5 9.29 14.35 -5.47
C GLU A 5 9.55 12.92 -5.98
N ARG A 6 9.35 11.91 -5.12
CA ARG A 6 9.52 10.52 -5.52
C ARG A 6 8.48 10.08 -6.53
N VAL A 7 7.24 10.57 -6.40
CA VAL A 7 6.16 10.27 -7.35
C VAL A 7 6.42 10.95 -8.69
N LYS A 8 6.93 12.18 -8.70
CA LYS A 8 7.39 12.88 -9.91
C LYS A 8 8.44 12.08 -10.69
N GLU A 9 9.44 11.55 -9.99
CA GLU A 9 10.48 10.70 -10.61
C GLU A 9 9.92 9.42 -11.23
N LEU A 10 8.86 8.85 -10.66
CA LEU A 10 8.22 7.62 -11.14
C LEU A 10 7.32 7.90 -12.35
N LEU A 11 6.51 8.96 -12.29
CA LEU A 11 5.57 9.33 -13.35
C LEU A 11 6.29 9.91 -14.57
N LYS A 12 7.39 10.65 -14.37
CA LYS A 12 8.18 11.30 -15.43
C LYS A 12 7.35 12.17 -16.39
N ASP A 13 6.25 12.71 -15.90
CA ASP A 13 5.39 13.62 -16.68
C ASP A 13 5.59 15.06 -16.17
N PRO A 14 6.19 15.95 -16.98
CA PRO A 14 6.41 17.34 -16.58
C PRO A 14 5.15 18.19 -16.62
N ASN A 15 4.03 17.71 -17.17
CA ASN A 15 2.80 18.48 -17.30
C ASN A 15 1.87 18.34 -16.09
N LEU A 16 2.17 17.42 -15.17
CA LEU A 16 1.36 17.24 -13.97
C LEU A 16 1.72 18.28 -12.91
N SER A 17 0.70 18.90 -12.35
CA SER A 17 0.86 19.76 -11.17
C SER A 17 1.13 18.92 -9.92
N ASP A 18 1.73 19.55 -8.91
CA ASP A 18 1.98 18.92 -7.61
C ASP A 18 0.69 18.38 -6.97
N GLU A 19 -0.43 19.08 -7.17
CA GLU A 19 -1.76 18.69 -6.67
C GLU A 19 -2.28 17.43 -7.36
N GLN A 20 -2.11 17.31 -8.68
CA GLN A 20 -2.45 16.08 -9.42
C GLN A 20 -1.55 14.90 -9.01
N ILE A 21 -0.27 15.17 -8.76
CA ILE A 21 0.68 14.17 -8.31
C ILE A 21 0.33 13.67 -6.90
N GLU A 22 -0.12 14.56 -6.04
CA GLU A 22 -0.65 14.23 -4.71
C GLU A 22 -1.90 13.35 -4.81
N GLU A 23 -2.87 13.72 -5.65
CA GLU A 23 -4.08 12.92 -5.88
C GLU A 23 -3.74 11.50 -6.38
N ILE A 24 -2.80 11.40 -7.33
CA ILE A 24 -2.33 10.11 -7.84
C ILE A 24 -1.66 9.28 -6.73
N ARG A 25 -0.78 9.90 -5.92
CA ARG A 25 -0.11 9.23 -4.79
C ARG A 25 -1.14 8.66 -3.81
N ASP A 26 -2.12 9.47 -3.44
CA ASP A 26 -3.11 9.13 -2.44
C ASP A 26 -4.08 8.06 -2.97
N GLY A 27 -4.45 8.13 -4.25
CA GLY A 27 -5.24 7.10 -4.92
C GLY A 27 -4.53 5.74 -4.96
N PHE A 28 -3.24 5.71 -5.27
CA PHE A 28 -2.46 4.46 -5.20
C PHE A 28 -2.35 3.92 -3.77
N HIS A 29 -2.21 4.80 -2.78
CA HIS A 29 -2.18 4.39 -1.38
C HIS A 29 -3.49 3.72 -0.96
N ALA A 30 -4.62 4.35 -1.27
CA ALA A 30 -5.94 3.80 -0.97
C ALA A 30 -6.15 2.45 -1.65
N LEU A 31 -5.78 2.31 -2.94
CA LEU A 31 -5.88 1.03 -3.65
C LEU A 31 -5.07 -0.08 -2.97
N VAL A 32 -3.87 0.22 -2.50
CA VAL A 32 -3.02 -0.76 -1.82
C VAL A 32 -3.60 -1.15 -0.46
N GLU A 33 -4.02 -0.17 0.35
CA GLU A 33 -4.54 -0.41 1.69
C GLU A 33 -5.90 -1.11 1.69
N ASP A 34 -6.80 -0.72 0.80
CA ASP A 34 -8.19 -1.17 0.83
C ASP A 34 -8.43 -2.44 0.02
N VAL A 35 -7.64 -2.67 -1.03
CA VAL A 35 -7.93 -3.75 -1.99
C VAL A 35 -6.80 -4.77 -2.04
N ILE A 36 -5.58 -4.35 -2.37
CA ILE A 36 -4.49 -5.29 -2.65
C ILE A 36 -4.02 -5.99 -1.37
N PHE A 37 -3.77 -5.23 -0.30
CA PHE A 37 -3.24 -5.77 0.93
C PHE A 37 -4.22 -6.71 1.65
N PRO A 38 -5.53 -6.38 1.78
CA PRO A 38 -6.51 -7.28 2.38
C PRO A 38 -6.67 -8.58 1.59
N ALA A 39 -6.78 -8.51 0.25
CA ALA A 39 -6.89 -9.69 -0.60
C ALA A 39 -5.64 -10.58 -0.51
N TRP A 40 -4.45 -9.99 -0.50
CA TRP A 40 -3.20 -10.74 -0.29
C TRP A 40 -3.13 -11.38 1.10
N LEU A 41 -3.57 -10.67 2.14
CA LEU A 41 -3.60 -11.18 3.51
C LEU A 41 -4.58 -12.35 3.65
N GLU A 42 -5.75 -12.25 3.02
CA GLU A 42 -6.75 -13.32 2.95
C GLU A 42 -6.19 -14.56 2.23
N ASP A 43 -5.61 -14.40 1.04
CA ASP A 43 -4.97 -15.49 0.29
C ASP A 43 -3.87 -16.17 1.12
N ARG A 44 -3.05 -15.39 1.83
CA ARG A 44 -2.02 -15.92 2.71
C ARG A 44 -2.58 -16.66 3.92
N ASN A 45 -3.67 -16.19 4.52
CA ASN A 45 -4.29 -16.86 5.65
C ASN A 45 -4.99 -18.15 5.23
N ASN A 46 -5.60 -18.19 4.05
CA ASN A 46 -6.18 -19.40 3.48
C ASN A 46 -5.10 -20.45 3.16
N LYS A 47 -3.92 -20.00 2.69
CA LYS A 47 -2.75 -20.88 2.46
C LYS A 47 -2.10 -21.42 3.73
N LYS A 48 -2.24 -20.76 4.89
CA LYS A 48 -1.72 -21.28 6.18
C LYS A 48 -2.45 -22.53 6.69
N GLY A 49 -3.58 -22.91 6.10
CA GLY A 49 -4.26 -24.19 6.36
C GLY A 49 -3.54 -25.39 5.73
N GLU A 50 -2.68 -25.17 4.74
CA GLU A 50 -1.88 -26.19 4.08
C GLU A 50 -0.40 -25.94 4.40
N GLY A 51 0.06 -26.52 5.52
CA GLY A 51 1.47 -26.79 5.83
C GLY A 51 2.50 -25.71 5.45
N GLU A 52 2.74 -24.78 6.38
CA GLU A 52 3.99 -24.02 6.65
C GLU A 52 3.67 -22.56 7.01
N GLY A 53 3.17 -22.37 8.24
CA GLY A 53 2.77 -21.05 8.75
C GLY A 53 3.31 -20.76 10.14
N GLY A 54 4.09 -19.68 10.26
CA GLY A 54 4.28 -18.92 11.51
C GLY A 54 5.74 -18.57 11.75
N LYS A 55 6.17 -17.31 11.62
CA LYS A 55 5.70 -16.15 12.39
C LYS A 55 5.69 -14.89 11.50
N VAL A 56 4.52 -14.27 11.33
CA VAL A 56 4.48 -12.81 11.14
C VAL A 56 3.62 -12.31 12.27
N GLU A 57 4.31 -11.97 13.35
CA GLU A 57 3.70 -11.30 14.49
C GLU A 57 2.95 -10.06 13.98
N GLN A 58 1.76 -9.93 14.54
CA GLN A 58 0.84 -8.82 14.38
C GLN A 58 1.55 -7.53 14.80
N LYS A 59 2.29 -6.90 13.88
CA LYS A 59 2.91 -5.58 14.10
C LYS A 59 2.32 -4.47 13.23
N ILE A 60 1.37 -4.82 12.36
CA ILE A 60 0.77 -3.88 11.41
C ILE A 60 -0.41 -3.11 12.04
N VAL A 61 -0.97 -3.58 13.17
CA VAL A 61 -1.97 -2.85 13.98
C VAL A 61 -1.28 -1.80 14.88
N LYS A 62 -0.38 -0.98 14.32
CA LYS A 62 0.18 0.20 15.01
C LYS A 62 0.07 1.49 14.21
N TYR A 63 -0.50 1.45 13.02
CA TYR A 63 -0.73 2.64 12.19
C TYR A 63 -2.21 3.04 12.12
N LYS A 64 -2.99 2.73 13.16
CA LYS A 64 -4.36 3.23 13.29
C LYS A 64 -4.39 4.25 14.43
N HIS A 65 -4.49 5.52 14.02
CA HIS A 65 -4.80 6.71 14.82
C HIS A 65 -3.87 7.05 15.98
N GLU A 66 -3.04 8.09 15.78
CA GLU A 66 -2.98 9.30 16.62
C GLU A 66 -2.43 10.46 15.76
#